data_AF-A0A8S3XXP8-F1
#
_entry.id   AF-A0A8S3XXP8-F1
#
_cell.length_a   1.000
_cell.length_b   1.000
_cell.length_c   1.000
_cell.angle_alpha   90.00
_cell.angle_beta   90.00
_cell.angle_gamma   90.00
#
_symmetry.space_group_name_H-M   'P 1'
#
loop_
_entity.id
_entity.type
_entity.pdbx_description
1 polymer ?
#
loop_
_entity_poly.entity_id
_entity_poly.type
_entity_poly.pdbx_seq_one_letter_code
_entity_poly.pdbx_strand_id
1 'polypeptide(L)'
;MQFLDPQAVKSRRIDSLVTLAVKFPNLIPVDELQELDTEWRFLHNNKDLTPDESEDLETYWCKVAVASIPANYSNQLYLTLSKFVFAILSLPHFSAAIEKIFSSINLIKTKQRNTLNTENIEDLLHKKQLFSAKPC
;
A
#
# COMPACT_ATOMS: atom_id res chain seq x y z
N MET A 1 -2.02 -9.34 0.60
CA MET A 1 -2.26 -8.59 -0.65
C MET A 1 -1.60 -9.33 -1.82
N GLN A 2 -2.15 -10.49 -2.21
CA GLN A 2 -1.52 -11.41 -3.17
C GLN A 2 -1.47 -10.90 -4.63
N PHE A 3 -2.06 -9.73 -4.88
CA PHE A 3 -2.25 -9.15 -6.21
C PHE A 3 -1.19 -8.10 -6.59
N LEU A 4 -0.53 -7.48 -5.60
CA LEU A 4 0.56 -6.52 -5.80
C LEU A 4 1.94 -7.16 -5.66
N ASP A 5 1.99 -8.45 -5.28
CA ASP A 5 3.25 -9.18 -5.17
C ASP A 5 4.00 -9.13 -6.50
N PRO A 6 5.32 -8.88 -6.50
CA PRO A 6 6.10 -8.79 -7.73
C PRO A 6 5.96 -10.07 -8.59
N GLN A 7 5.87 -11.23 -7.94
CA GLN A 7 5.59 -12.50 -8.61
C GLN A 7 4.19 -12.59 -9.23
N ALA A 8 3.18 -11.97 -8.63
CA ALA A 8 1.82 -11.91 -9.18
C ALA A 8 1.74 -10.98 -10.41
N VAL A 9 2.48 -9.87 -10.38
CA VAL A 9 2.66 -8.95 -11.53
C VAL A 9 3.34 -9.68 -12.69
N LYS A 10 4.46 -10.39 -12.42
CA LYS A 10 5.19 -11.21 -13.41
C LYS A 10 4.32 -12.32 -14.00
N SER A 11 3.47 -12.93 -13.18
CA SER A 11 2.63 -14.07 -13.56
C SER A 11 1.41 -13.72 -14.40
N ARG A 12 1.21 -12.46 -14.81
CA ARG A 12 0.04 -12.05 -15.63
C ARG A 12 -1.31 -12.34 -14.99
N ARG A 13 -1.37 -12.60 -13.68
CA ARG A 13 -2.60 -13.09 -13.04
C ARG A 13 -3.73 -12.07 -13.02
N ILE A 14 -3.43 -10.79 -13.28
CA ILE A 14 -4.38 -9.69 -13.24
C ILE A 14 -4.26 -8.91 -14.53
N ASP A 15 -5.25 -9.09 -15.40
CA ASP A 15 -5.33 -8.41 -16.69
C ASP A 15 -5.63 -6.92 -16.56
N SER A 16 -6.35 -6.51 -15.51
CA SER A 16 -6.67 -5.10 -15.28
C SER A 16 -6.84 -4.78 -13.80
N LEU A 17 -6.24 -3.66 -13.39
CA LEU A 17 -6.36 -3.11 -12.05
C LEU A 17 -7.66 -2.28 -11.87
N VAL A 18 -8.38 -2.00 -12.96
CA VAL A 18 -9.60 -1.17 -12.98
C VAL A 18 -10.70 -1.79 -12.12
N THR A 19 -10.87 -3.12 -12.16
CA THR A 19 -11.86 -3.83 -11.33
C THR A 19 -11.64 -3.62 -9.84
N LEU A 20 -10.39 -3.40 -9.41
CA LEU A 20 -10.05 -3.06 -8.03
C LEU A 20 -10.24 -1.56 -7.78
N ALA A 21 -9.80 -0.70 -8.71
CA ALA A 21 -9.93 0.75 -8.57
C ALA A 21 -11.41 1.20 -8.47
N VAL A 22 -12.32 0.55 -9.20
CA VAL A 22 -13.78 0.79 -9.09
C VAL A 22 -14.33 0.51 -7.69
N LYS A 23 -13.73 -0.42 -6.93
CA LYS A 23 -14.13 -0.68 -5.53
C LYS A 23 -13.68 0.40 -4.56
N PHE A 24 -12.73 1.25 -4.97
CA PHE A 24 -12.14 2.30 -4.16
C PHE A 24 -12.25 3.67 -4.84
N PRO A 25 -13.47 4.21 -5.02
CA PRO A 25 -13.68 5.50 -5.69
C PRO A 25 -13.03 6.68 -4.97
N ASN A 26 -12.68 6.52 -3.69
CA ASN A 26 -11.97 7.53 -2.90
C ASN A 26 -10.45 7.52 -3.13
N LEU A 27 -9.89 6.47 -3.73
CA LEU A 27 -8.46 6.37 -3.99
C LEU A 27 -8.07 6.95 -5.35
N ILE A 28 -8.92 6.75 -6.37
CA ILE A 28 -8.70 7.26 -7.73
C ILE A 28 -10.03 7.73 -8.34
N PRO A 29 -10.05 8.93 -8.96
CA PRO A 29 -11.21 9.43 -9.68
C PRO A 29 -11.47 8.59 -10.95
N VAL A 30 -12.74 8.49 -11.35
CA VAL A 30 -13.17 7.67 -12.48
C VAL A 30 -12.47 8.07 -13.80
N ASP A 31 -12.14 9.34 -13.94
CA ASP A 31 -11.44 9.90 -15.11
C ASP A 31 -10.01 9.34 -15.29
N GLU A 32 -9.35 8.94 -14.20
CA GLU A 32 -7.97 8.43 -14.20
C GLU A 32 -7.90 6.89 -14.35
N LEU A 33 -9.04 6.18 -14.39
CA LEU A 33 -9.08 4.72 -14.51
C LEU A 33 -8.49 4.21 -15.83
N GLN A 34 -8.71 4.95 -16.93
CA GLN A 34 -8.18 4.58 -18.23
C GLN A 34 -6.66 4.75 -18.28
N GLU A 35 -6.14 5.80 -17.65
CA GLU A 35 -4.70 6.03 -17.51
C GLU A 35 -4.08 4.90 -16.68
N LEU A 36 -4.70 4.54 -15.56
CA LEU A 36 -4.25 3.41 -14.72
C LEU A 36 -4.13 2.09 -15.50
N ASP A 37 -5.14 1.73 -16.30
CA ASP A 37 -5.09 0.50 -17.12
C ASP A 37 -3.99 0.56 -18.17
N THR A 38 -3.82 1.73 -18.79
CA THR A 38 -2.81 1.97 -19.82
C THR A 38 -1.41 1.82 -19.22
N GLU A 39 -1.14 2.47 -18.08
CA GLU A 39 0.13 2.36 -17.34
C GLU A 39 0.40 0.93 -16.87
N TRP A 40 -0.63 0.21 -16.39
CA TRP A 40 -0.52 -1.20 -16.01
C TRP A 40 -0.09 -2.10 -17.17
N ARG A 41 -0.68 -1.90 -18.35
CA ARG A 41 -0.32 -2.64 -19.56
C ARG A 41 1.06 -2.25 -20.08
N PHE A 42 1.47 -0.99 -19.92
CA PHE A 42 2.82 -0.55 -20.24
C PHE A 42 3.86 -1.17 -19.33
N LEU A 43 3.63 -1.21 -18.01
CA LEU A 43 4.53 -1.86 -17.05
C LEU A 43 4.81 -3.31 -17.47
N HIS A 44 3.77 -3.99 -17.93
CA HIS A 44 3.84 -5.38 -18.34
C HIS A 44 4.65 -5.67 -19.61
N ASN A 45 4.69 -4.69 -20.50
CA ASN A 45 5.45 -4.78 -21.74
C ASN A 45 6.91 -4.34 -21.55
N ASN A 46 7.23 -3.67 -20.43
CA ASN A 46 8.58 -3.22 -20.11
C ASN A 46 9.40 -4.34 -19.46
N LYS A 47 10.35 -4.88 -20.23
CA LYS A 47 11.27 -5.94 -19.79
C LYS A 47 12.29 -5.46 -18.76
N ASP A 48 12.52 -4.15 -18.66
CA ASP A 48 13.48 -3.58 -17.71
C ASP A 48 12.95 -3.53 -16.26
N LEU A 49 11.61 -3.61 -16.09
CA LEU A 49 10.93 -3.57 -14.79
C LEU A 49 10.44 -4.95 -14.35
N THR A 50 11.04 -6.02 -14.88
CA THR A 50 10.73 -7.38 -14.42
C THR A 50 11.23 -7.58 -13.00
N PRO A 51 10.38 -8.07 -12.08
CA PRO A 51 10.80 -8.26 -10.70
C PRO A 51 11.78 -9.42 -10.56
N ASP A 52 12.85 -9.16 -9.79
CA ASP A 52 13.82 -10.16 -9.39
C ASP A 52 13.19 -11.13 -8.35
N GLU A 53 13.67 -12.37 -8.28
CA GLU A 53 13.04 -13.40 -7.44
C GLU A 53 13.17 -13.14 -5.94
N SER A 54 14.12 -12.30 -5.53
CA SER A 54 14.38 -11.93 -4.13
C SER A 54 14.02 -10.49 -3.78
N GLU A 55 13.27 -9.78 -4.63
CA GLU A 55 12.93 -8.38 -4.35
C GLU A 55 11.74 -8.23 -3.39
N ASP A 56 11.92 -7.37 -2.40
CA ASP A 56 10.85 -6.96 -1.51
C ASP A 56 9.79 -6.11 -2.24
N LEU A 57 8.53 -6.25 -1.82
CA LEU A 57 7.38 -5.55 -2.40
C LEU A 57 7.59 -4.04 -2.44
N GLU A 58 8.09 -3.45 -1.34
CA GLU A 58 8.28 -2.01 -1.23
C GLU A 58 9.41 -1.54 -2.16
N THR A 59 10.48 -2.33 -2.27
CA THR A 59 11.63 -2.02 -3.12
C THR A 59 11.24 -2.03 -4.61
N TYR A 60 10.44 -3.01 -5.03
CA TYR A 60 9.96 -3.11 -6.40
C TYR A 60 9.11 -1.90 -6.81
N TRP A 61 8.11 -1.56 -6.00
CA TRP A 61 7.23 -0.43 -6.30
C TRP A 61 7.94 0.93 -6.20
N CYS A 62 8.96 1.04 -5.33
CA CYS A 62 9.86 2.20 -5.34
C CYS A 62 10.61 2.34 -6.67
N LYS A 63 11.11 1.23 -7.26
CA LYS A 63 11.79 1.28 -8.58
C LYS A 63 10.84 1.72 -9.69
N VAL A 64 9.61 1.18 -9.71
CA VAL A 64 8.58 1.58 -10.69
C VAL A 64 8.25 3.07 -10.57
N ALA A 65 8.15 3.58 -9.34
CA ALA A 65 7.89 4.99 -9.08
C ALA A 65 9.07 5.90 -9.47
N VAL A 66 10.31 5.47 -9.23
CA VAL A 66 11.51 6.21 -9.67
C VAL A 66 11.63 6.20 -11.19
N ALA A 67 11.29 5.09 -11.85
CA ALA A 67 11.21 5.01 -13.32
C ALA A 67 10.13 5.92 -13.91
N SER A 68 9.16 6.35 -13.10
CA SER A 68 8.14 7.34 -13.47
C SER A 68 8.64 8.79 -13.42
N ILE A 69 9.87 9.05 -12.99
CA ILE A 69 10.48 10.39 -12.96
C ILE A 69 11.31 10.54 -14.23
N PRO A 70 10.78 11.14 -15.32
CA PRO A 70 11.58 11.34 -16.51
C PRO A 70 12.60 12.44 -16.26
N ALA A 71 13.81 12.29 -16.83
CA ALA A 71 14.80 13.37 -16.92
C ALA A 71 14.30 14.58 -17.74
N ASN A 72 13.23 14.40 -18.54
CA ASN A 72 12.55 15.44 -19.29
C ASN A 72 11.05 15.42 -18.99
N TYR A 73 10.56 16.54 -18.44
CA TYR A 73 9.28 16.81 -17.79
C TYR A 73 7.96 16.46 -18.52
N SER A 74 7.94 15.76 -19.66
CA SER A 74 6.76 15.75 -20.53
C SER A 74 5.84 14.53 -20.44
N ASN A 75 6.20 13.41 -19.78
CA ASN A 75 5.26 12.31 -19.52
C ASN A 75 5.75 11.44 -18.34
N GLN A 76 5.11 11.54 -17.18
CA GLN A 76 5.32 10.60 -16.08
C GLN A 76 4.57 9.31 -16.40
N LEU A 77 5.30 8.26 -16.82
CA LEU A 77 4.71 7.05 -17.40
C LEU A 77 3.95 6.13 -16.43
N TYR A 78 4.13 6.30 -15.11
CA TYR A 78 3.53 5.44 -14.09
C TYR A 78 3.02 6.23 -12.89
N LEU A 79 2.64 7.49 -13.07
CA LEU A 79 2.30 8.37 -11.95
C LEU A 79 1.02 7.88 -11.27
N THR A 80 0.00 7.61 -12.09
CA THR A 80 -1.33 7.23 -11.62
C THR A 80 -1.30 5.84 -10.98
N LEU A 81 -0.54 4.93 -11.58
CA LEU A 81 -0.28 3.59 -11.07
C LEU A 81 0.49 3.62 -9.76
N SER A 82 1.59 4.39 -9.68
CA SER A 82 2.38 4.48 -8.46
C SER A 82 1.54 5.05 -7.31
N LYS A 83 0.79 6.13 -7.57
CA LYS A 83 -0.14 6.70 -6.57
C LYS A 83 -1.17 5.67 -6.10
N PHE A 84 -1.79 4.93 -7.02
CA PHE A 84 -2.75 3.90 -6.66
C PHE A 84 -2.15 2.82 -5.79
N VAL A 85 -0.99 2.30 -6.20
CA VAL A 85 -0.34 1.19 -5.52
C VAL A 85 0.14 1.62 -4.15
N PHE A 86 0.78 2.77 -4.02
CA PHE A 86 1.15 3.30 -2.70
C PHE A 86 -0.06 3.61 -1.85
N ALA A 87 -1.15 4.12 -2.43
CA ALA A 87 -2.39 4.30 -1.68
C ALA A 87 -2.91 2.96 -1.14
N ILE A 88 -2.93 1.90 -1.95
CA ILE A 88 -3.33 0.56 -1.49
C ILE A 88 -2.35 -0.01 -0.47
N LEU A 89 -1.05 0.15 -0.65
CA LEU A 89 -0.04 -0.35 0.30
C LEU A 89 -0.07 0.43 1.62
N SER A 90 -0.44 1.71 1.58
CA SER A 90 -0.66 2.54 2.76
C SER A 90 -1.94 2.21 3.51
N LEU A 91 -2.89 1.51 2.85
CA LEU A 91 -4.03 0.96 3.57
C LEU A 91 -3.48 -0.10 4.53
N PRO A 92 -3.56 0.12 5.85
CA PRO A 92 -3.12 -0.89 6.81
C PRO A 92 -3.86 -2.17 6.45
N HIS A 93 -3.16 -3.29 6.37
CA HIS A 93 -3.75 -4.60 6.08
C HIS A 93 -4.95 -4.80 7.04
N PHE A 94 -6.16 -4.49 6.56
CA PHE A 94 -7.30 -4.03 7.37
C PHE A 94 -7.80 -5.09 8.38
N SER A 95 -7.30 -6.32 8.30
CA SER A 95 -7.50 -7.36 9.30
C SER A 95 -6.33 -7.40 10.29
N ALA A 96 -5.18 -7.98 9.96
CA ALA A 96 -4.14 -8.26 10.95
C ALA A 96 -3.58 -7.06 11.75
N ALA A 97 -3.32 -5.92 11.11
CA ALA A 97 -2.77 -4.75 11.82
C ALA A 97 -3.82 -4.10 12.73
N ILE A 98 -5.05 -4.01 12.24
CA ILE A 98 -6.20 -3.53 12.99
C ILE A 98 -6.51 -4.51 14.13
N GLU A 99 -6.56 -5.81 13.88
CA GLU A 99 -6.72 -6.87 14.90
C GLU A 99 -5.62 -6.83 15.97
N LYS A 100 -4.37 -6.52 15.60
CA LYS A 100 -3.28 -6.34 16.57
C LYS A 100 -3.52 -5.11 17.46
N ILE A 101 -3.99 -4.01 16.89
CA ILE A 101 -4.36 -2.79 17.63
C ILE A 101 -5.59 -3.06 18.51
N PHE A 102 -6.65 -3.66 17.98
CA PHE A 102 -7.86 -4.03 18.70
C PHE A 102 -7.59 -5.05 19.81
N SER A 103 -6.73 -6.04 19.57
CA SER A 103 -6.27 -6.99 20.59
C SER A 103 -5.51 -6.28 21.71
N SER A 104 -4.64 -5.32 21.35
CA SER A 104 -3.92 -4.50 22.32
C SER A 104 -4.86 -3.63 23.16
N ILE A 105 -5.86 -3.00 22.52
CA ILE A 105 -6.92 -2.24 23.20
C ILE A 105 -7.73 -3.15 24.12
N ASN A 106 -8.10 -4.34 23.64
CA ASN A 106 -8.88 -5.30 24.42
C ASN A 106 -8.10 -5.79 25.64
N LEU A 107 -6.78 -6.00 25.51
CA LEU A 107 -5.89 -6.37 26.63
C LEU A 107 -5.79 -5.24 27.66
N ILE A 108 -5.67 -3.98 27.21
CA ILE A 108 -5.69 -2.80 28.10
C ILE A 108 -7.04 -2.73 28.84
N LYS A 109 -8.16 -2.92 28.15
CA LYS A 109 -9.52 -2.88 28.72
C LYS A 109 -9.82 -4.03 29.68
N THR A 110 -9.34 -5.25 29.40
CA THR A 110 -9.75 -6.46 30.13
C THR A 110 -8.75 -6.96 31.16
N LYS A 111 -7.43 -6.85 30.90
CA LYS A 111 -6.38 -7.48 31.71
C LYS A 111 -5.55 -6.51 32.54
N GLN A 112 -5.33 -5.26 32.09
CA GLN A 112 -4.45 -4.32 32.82
C GLN A 112 -5.09 -3.56 34.00
N ARG A 113 -6.39 -3.77 34.27
CA ARG A 113 -7.12 -3.34 35.49
C ARG A 113 -7.24 -1.80 35.64
N ASN A 114 -8.45 -1.39 36.02
CA ASN A 114 -8.99 -0.03 36.16
C ASN A 114 -9.33 0.71 34.86
N THR A 115 -10.62 1.01 34.76
CA THR A 115 -11.29 2.12 34.06
C THR A 115 -10.36 3.28 33.70
N LEU A 116 -9.55 3.11 32.67
CA LEU A 116 -8.88 4.21 32.01
C LEU A 116 -9.95 4.87 31.14
N ASN A 117 -10.15 6.18 31.34
CA ASN A 117 -10.95 6.96 30.40
C ASN A 117 -10.39 6.79 28.99
N THR A 118 -11.27 6.91 27.99
CA THR A 118 -10.93 6.72 26.58
C THR A 118 -9.71 7.54 26.16
N GLU A 119 -9.59 8.78 26.65
CA GLU A 119 -8.45 9.69 26.45
C GLU A 119 -7.12 9.07 26.92
N ASN A 120 -7.10 8.40 28.07
CA ASN A 120 -5.89 7.76 28.59
C ASN A 120 -5.50 6.51 27.80
N ILE A 121 -6.48 5.84 27.17
CA ILE A 121 -6.22 4.68 26.30
C ILE A 121 -5.56 5.16 25.00
N GLU A 122 -6.05 6.25 24.41
CA GLU A 122 -5.47 6.88 23.22
C GLU A 122 -4.03 7.31 23.47
N ASP A 123 -3.77 8.04 24.56
CA ASP A 123 -2.43 8.46 24.97
C ASP A 123 -1.46 7.28 25.16
N LEU A 124 -1.92 6.21 25.80
CA LEU A 124 -1.11 5.01 26.01
C LEU A 124 -0.80 4.30 24.68
N LEU A 125 -1.76 4.31 23.74
CA LEU A 125 -1.62 3.69 22.43
C LEU A 125 -0.63 4.47 21.57
N HIS A 126 -0.72 5.80 21.55
CA HIS A 126 0.25 6.68 20.88
C HIS A 126 1.66 6.51 21.46
N LYS A 127 1.81 6.50 22.78
CA LYS A 127 3.10 6.26 23.44
C LYS A 127 3.67 4.89 23.08
N LYS A 128 2.86 3.83 23.10
CA LYS A 128 3.32 2.48 22.70
C LYS A 128 3.76 2.42 21.24
N GLN A 129 3.07 3.10 20.32
CA GLN A 129 3.47 3.18 18.93
C GLN A 129 4.79 3.93 18.75
N LEU A 130 4.98 5.04 19.48
CA LEU A 130 6.23 5.79 19.48
C LEU A 130 7.43 4.96 19.98
N PHE A 131 7.26 4.22 21.08
CA PHE A 131 8.33 3.34 21.60
C PHE A 131 8.54 2.08 20.76
N SER A 132 7.54 1.64 19.99
CA SER A 132 7.64 0.47 19.10
C SER A 132 8.21 0.83 17.72
N ALA A 133 8.21 2.10 17.33
CA ALA A 133 8.91 2.56 16.15
C ALA A 133 10.41 2.40 16.41
N LYS A 134 11.08 1.56 15.60
CA LYS A 134 12.53 1.41 15.70
C LYS A 134 13.17 2.80 15.54
N PRO A 135 14.19 3.16 16.34
CA PRO A 135 15.02 4.31 16.00
C PRO A 135 15.61 4.03 14.61
N CYS A 136 15.47 4.99 13.71
CA CYS A 136 16.02 4.93 12.35
C CYS A 136 17.52 4.61 12.37
#